data_AF-A0A7J5YZY7-F1
#
_entry.id   AF-A0A7J5YZY7-F1
#
_cell.length_a   1.000
_cell.length_b   1.000
_cell.length_c   1.000
_cell.angle_alpha   90.00
_cell.angle_beta   90.00
_cell.angle_gamma   90.00
#
_symmetry.space_group_name_H-M   'P 1'
#
loop_
_entity.id
_entity.type
_entity.pdbx_description
1 polymer ?
#
loop_
_entity_poly.entity_id
_entity_poly.type
_entity_poly.pdbx_seq_one_letter_code
_entity_poly.pdbx_strand_id
1 'polypeptide(L)'
;MNRNFPDLNALVYYYEKTNGRNHHLPLPDNWEQQVEPETLAVIKWMQNYNFILSANLHGGAVVANYPFDKSRDPRIRGRTTYAATADDKLFRKLARTYSYAHSWMHKGWNCGDFFDEGITNGASWYSLSKGMQDFNYLYSNCFEITLELSCDKFPPASALPREWMGNREALVSYLEQVHHGIKGMVYDENNNPLGNAEISVAGANHDVTTGVDGDYFRLLLPGTYTVTASAPGYVPYSSTVTVGPAEAIQLHFYLKTAPKQNLKAKPHNGKKNHSSPKAPLKLGPR
;
A
#
# COMPACT_ATOMS: atom_id res chain seq x y z
N MET A 1 17.64 -7.36 -7.50
CA MET A 1 16.85 -6.39 -6.69
C MET A 1 15.39 -6.83 -6.47
N ASN A 2 14.56 -7.09 -7.49
CA ASN A 2 13.12 -7.36 -7.32
C ASN A 2 12.72 -8.76 -6.72
N ARG A 3 13.52 -9.30 -5.81
CA ARG A 3 13.27 -10.48 -4.93
C ARG A 3 13.98 -10.31 -3.57
N ASN A 4 14.36 -9.09 -3.22
CA ASN A 4 15.24 -8.79 -2.10
C ASN A 4 14.56 -7.91 -1.02
N PHE A 5 13.39 -7.32 -1.30
CA PHE A 5 12.63 -6.59 -0.30
C PHE A 5 12.06 -7.52 0.79
N PRO A 6 11.87 -7.06 2.03
CA PRO A 6 11.14 -7.82 3.05
C PRO A 6 9.77 -8.29 2.56
N ASP A 7 9.41 -9.53 2.84
CA ASP A 7 8.11 -10.11 2.45
C ASP A 7 7.04 -9.74 3.47
N LEU A 8 6.24 -8.72 3.16
CA LEU A 8 5.16 -8.23 4.04
C LEU A 8 3.79 -8.84 3.70
N ASN A 9 3.67 -9.53 2.55
CA ASN A 9 2.42 -10.11 2.08
C ASN A 9 1.88 -11.19 3.01
N ALA A 10 2.76 -12.05 3.55
CA ALA A 10 2.33 -13.09 4.48
C ALA A 10 1.68 -12.49 5.73
N LEU A 11 2.21 -11.36 6.20
CA LEU A 11 1.70 -10.64 7.36
C LEU A 11 0.37 -9.95 7.06
N VAL A 12 0.24 -9.27 5.92
CA VAL A 12 -1.04 -8.63 5.55
C VAL A 12 -2.16 -9.65 5.37
N TYR A 13 -1.89 -10.80 4.73
CA TYR A 13 -2.90 -11.85 4.54
C TYR A 13 -3.36 -12.48 5.85
N TYR A 14 -2.50 -12.48 6.88
CA TYR A 14 -2.89 -12.86 8.23
C TYR A 14 -3.74 -11.76 8.90
N TYR A 15 -3.33 -10.49 8.81
CA TYR A 15 -4.03 -9.38 9.43
C TYR A 15 -5.40 -9.08 8.82
N GLU A 16 -5.60 -9.31 7.53
CA GLU A 16 -6.94 -9.23 6.91
C GLU A 16 -7.92 -10.23 7.51
N LYS A 17 -7.44 -11.39 8.00
CA LYS A 17 -8.29 -12.43 8.63
C LYS A 17 -8.51 -12.19 10.11
N THR A 18 -7.59 -11.49 10.77
CA THR A 18 -7.60 -11.26 12.22
C THR A 18 -7.94 -9.83 12.60
N ASN A 19 -8.29 -8.99 11.62
CA ASN A 19 -8.55 -7.56 11.79
C ASN A 19 -7.37 -6.83 12.44
N GLY A 20 -6.16 -7.17 12.00
CA GLY A 20 -4.90 -6.55 12.43
C GLY A 20 -4.56 -5.28 11.62
N ARG A 21 -3.32 -4.80 11.77
CA ARG A 21 -2.82 -3.62 11.06
C ARG A 21 -2.87 -3.83 9.54
N ASN A 22 -3.38 -2.83 8.80
CA ASN A 22 -3.62 -2.92 7.35
C ASN A 22 -2.67 -2.03 6.49
N HIS A 23 -1.78 -1.28 7.14
CA HIS A 23 -0.83 -0.33 6.52
C HIS A 23 0.47 -0.29 7.33
N HIS A 24 1.58 0.19 6.76
CA HIS A 24 2.85 0.41 7.49
C HIS A 24 3.29 -0.79 8.34
N LEU A 25 3.32 -1.97 7.70
CA LEU A 25 3.71 -3.21 8.35
C LEU A 25 5.17 -3.14 8.83
N PRO A 26 5.48 -3.65 10.03
CA PRO A 26 6.82 -3.55 10.58
C PRO A 26 7.83 -4.39 9.77
N LEU A 27 9.06 -3.88 9.64
CA LEU A 27 10.18 -4.65 9.10
C LEU A 27 10.78 -5.54 10.19
N PRO A 28 11.45 -6.65 9.83
CA PRO A 28 12.28 -7.41 10.77
C PRO A 28 13.38 -6.54 11.39
N ASP A 29 13.71 -6.72 12.67
CA ASP A 29 14.69 -5.88 13.38
C ASP A 29 16.06 -5.80 12.68
N ASN A 30 16.49 -6.88 12.02
CA ASN A 30 17.76 -6.98 11.30
C ASN A 30 17.60 -6.87 9.76
N TRP A 31 16.57 -6.18 9.28
CA TRP A 31 16.31 -6.07 7.84
C TRP A 31 17.48 -5.41 7.08
N GLU A 32 18.17 -4.43 7.67
CA GLU A 32 19.30 -3.73 7.03
C GLU A 32 20.46 -4.68 6.68
N GLN A 33 20.62 -5.79 7.43
CA GLN A 33 21.64 -6.81 7.16
C GLN A 33 21.17 -7.91 6.21
N GLN A 34 19.89 -7.91 5.81
CA GLN A 34 19.28 -8.95 4.96
C GLN A 34 19.04 -8.50 3.52
N VAL A 35 19.28 -7.22 3.22
CA VAL A 35 19.01 -6.62 1.92
C VAL A 35 20.33 -6.20 1.25
N GLU A 36 20.32 -6.21 -0.07
CA GLU A 36 21.41 -5.69 -0.91
C GLU A 36 21.50 -4.16 -0.77
N PRO A 37 22.67 -3.55 -1.06
CA PRO A 37 22.88 -2.11 -0.89
C PRO A 37 21.89 -1.24 -1.66
N GLU A 38 21.45 -1.64 -2.86
CA GLU A 38 20.46 -0.90 -3.64
C GLU A 38 19.08 -0.95 -2.98
N THR A 39 18.67 -2.13 -2.49
CA THR A 39 17.40 -2.30 -1.76
C THR A 39 17.43 -1.49 -0.46
N LEU A 40 18.56 -1.51 0.27
CA LEU A 40 18.76 -0.68 1.46
C LEU A 40 18.58 0.81 1.14
N ALA A 41 19.23 1.29 0.08
CA ALA A 41 19.14 2.68 -0.34
C ALA A 41 17.71 3.08 -0.71
N VAL A 42 17.00 2.22 -1.43
CA VAL A 42 15.61 2.46 -1.84
C VAL A 42 14.65 2.45 -0.64
N ILE A 43 14.78 1.50 0.30
CA ILE A 43 13.95 1.50 1.52
C ILE A 43 14.20 2.77 2.35
N LYS A 44 15.46 3.19 2.50
CA LYS A 44 15.79 4.46 3.19
C LYS A 44 15.25 5.68 2.44
N TRP A 45 15.23 5.65 1.11
CA TRP A 45 14.62 6.70 0.32
C TRP A 45 13.10 6.78 0.50
N MET A 46 12.41 5.63 0.51
CA MET A 46 10.98 5.52 0.81
C MET A 46 10.63 6.05 2.21
N GLN A 47 11.54 5.92 3.19
CA GLN A 47 11.35 6.45 4.55
C GLN A 47 11.52 7.98 4.63
N ASN A 48 12.23 8.59 3.68
CA ASN A 48 12.56 10.02 3.72
C ASN A 48 11.50 10.90 3.04
N TYR A 49 10.62 10.32 2.23
CA TYR A 49 9.58 11.06 1.51
C TYR A 49 8.25 10.33 1.60
N ASN A 50 7.17 11.09 1.76
CA ASN A 50 5.82 10.56 1.70
C ASN A 50 5.40 10.33 0.24
N PHE A 51 5.95 9.30 -0.42
CA PHE A 51 5.55 8.93 -1.77
C PHE A 51 4.10 8.48 -1.81
N ILE A 52 3.34 8.97 -2.79
CA ILE A 52 1.90 8.71 -2.94
C ILE A 52 1.62 7.75 -4.10
N LEU A 53 2.25 7.99 -5.25
CA LEU A 53 2.11 7.18 -6.45
C LEU A 53 3.50 6.90 -7.01
N SER A 54 3.73 5.66 -7.45
CA SER A 54 4.98 5.21 -8.06
C SER A 54 4.71 4.27 -9.23
N ALA A 55 5.68 4.12 -10.12
CA ALA A 55 5.75 2.99 -11.04
C ALA A 55 7.20 2.55 -11.19
N ASN A 56 7.44 1.23 -11.11
CA ASN A 56 8.73 0.66 -11.44
C ASN A 56 8.72 0.12 -12.88
N LEU A 57 9.79 0.39 -13.64
CA LEU A 57 9.84 0.12 -15.08
C LEU A 57 10.65 -1.14 -15.37
N HIS A 58 10.09 -2.02 -16.19
CA HIS A 58 10.59 -3.35 -16.48
C HIS A 58 10.55 -3.66 -17.99
N GLY A 59 11.22 -4.75 -18.38
CA GLY A 59 11.17 -5.30 -19.72
C GLY A 59 11.17 -6.82 -19.70
N GLY A 60 10.59 -7.42 -20.75
CA GLY A 60 10.36 -8.84 -20.92
C GLY A 60 8.92 -9.17 -21.28
N ALA A 61 7.99 -8.24 -21.10
CA ALA A 61 6.60 -8.30 -21.55
C ALA A 61 6.09 -6.90 -21.92
N VAL A 62 4.82 -6.78 -22.32
CA VAL A 62 4.15 -5.48 -22.49
C VAL A 62 2.81 -5.51 -21.77
N VAL A 63 2.80 -5.08 -20.50
CA VAL A 63 1.63 -5.11 -19.61
C VAL A 63 1.83 -4.19 -18.41
N ALA A 64 0.76 -3.55 -17.93
CA ALA A 64 0.74 -2.87 -16.65
C ALA A 64 0.31 -3.85 -15.53
N ASN A 65 1.28 -4.28 -14.75
CA ASN A 65 1.14 -5.22 -13.63
C ASN A 65 0.80 -4.47 -12.34
N TYR A 66 -0.21 -4.90 -11.61
CA TYR A 66 -0.64 -4.26 -10.35
C TYR A 66 -0.72 -5.24 -9.18
N PRO A 67 -0.63 -4.73 -7.92
CA PRO A 67 -0.69 -5.54 -6.71
C PRO A 67 -1.95 -6.43 -6.57
N PHE A 68 -1.88 -7.49 -5.77
CA PHE A 68 -0.64 -8.04 -5.21
C PHE A 68 0.11 -8.92 -6.21
N ASP A 69 1.44 -8.90 -6.11
CA ASP A 69 2.35 -9.80 -6.82
C ASP A 69 2.38 -11.21 -6.21
N LYS A 70 2.18 -11.34 -4.89
CA LYS A 70 2.21 -12.64 -4.21
C LYS A 70 0.82 -13.28 -4.14
N SER A 71 0.68 -14.50 -4.63
CA SER A 71 -0.54 -15.30 -4.45
C SER A 71 -0.83 -15.56 -2.97
N ARG A 72 -2.12 -15.53 -2.58
CA ARG A 72 -2.58 -15.87 -1.23
C ARG A 72 -2.41 -17.36 -0.95
N ASP A 73 -2.68 -18.17 -1.96
CA ASP A 73 -2.60 -19.62 -1.87
C ASP A 73 -1.29 -20.13 -2.48
N PRO A 74 -0.72 -21.24 -1.95
CA PRO A 74 0.35 -21.97 -2.60
C PRO A 74 -0.05 -22.37 -4.03
N ARG A 75 0.93 -22.55 -4.92
CA ARG A 75 0.66 -23.01 -6.29
C ARG A 75 -0.04 -24.38 -6.26
N ILE A 76 -1.31 -24.42 -6.66
CA ILE A 76 -2.03 -25.68 -6.87
C ILE A 76 -1.94 -26.02 -8.36
N ARG A 77 -1.30 -27.17 -8.67
CA ARG A 77 -1.10 -27.65 -10.05
C ARG A 77 -0.40 -26.62 -10.97
N GLY A 78 0.55 -25.88 -10.41
CA GLY A 78 1.33 -24.90 -11.17
C GLY A 78 0.61 -23.58 -11.50
N ARG A 79 -0.66 -23.42 -11.10
CA ARG A 79 -1.41 -22.18 -11.28
C ARG A 79 -1.32 -21.30 -10.05
N THR A 80 -1.22 -20.00 -10.28
CA THR A 80 -1.29 -18.96 -9.24
C THR A 80 -2.66 -18.30 -9.31
N THR A 81 -3.12 -17.72 -8.20
CA THR A 81 -4.47 -17.15 -8.09
C THR A 81 -4.41 -15.64 -7.99
N TYR A 82 -5.46 -14.99 -8.49
CA TYR A 82 -5.66 -13.56 -8.34
C TYR A 82 -5.60 -13.16 -6.86
N ALA A 83 -4.81 -12.14 -6.54
CA ALA A 83 -4.66 -11.64 -5.18
C ALA A 83 -5.02 -10.15 -5.12
N ALA A 84 -6.28 -9.86 -4.82
CA ALA A 84 -6.80 -8.50 -4.71
C ALA A 84 -6.21 -7.77 -3.49
N THR A 85 -5.92 -6.48 -3.68
CA THR A 85 -5.73 -5.53 -2.57
C THR A 85 -7.07 -4.94 -2.11
N ALA A 86 -7.06 -4.19 -1.00
CA ALA A 86 -8.23 -3.40 -0.59
C ALA A 86 -8.58 -2.30 -1.62
N ASP A 87 -7.59 -1.83 -2.38
CA ASP A 87 -7.72 -0.79 -3.40
C ASP A 87 -7.70 -1.34 -4.84
N ASP A 88 -8.12 -2.59 -5.04
CA ASP A 88 -8.03 -3.30 -6.33
C ASP A 88 -8.63 -2.51 -7.51
N LYS A 89 -9.81 -1.90 -7.31
CA LYS A 89 -10.47 -1.08 -8.34
C LYS A 89 -9.62 0.14 -8.72
N LEU A 90 -8.97 0.77 -7.75
CA LEU A 90 -8.08 1.90 -7.98
C LEU A 90 -6.85 1.44 -8.75
N PHE A 91 -6.19 0.36 -8.32
CA PHE A 91 -5.02 -0.19 -9.02
C PHE A 91 -5.32 -0.58 -10.47
N ARG A 92 -6.47 -1.21 -10.71
CA ARG A 92 -6.94 -1.50 -12.08
C ARG A 92 -7.14 -0.23 -12.89
N LYS A 93 -7.66 0.85 -12.29
CA LYS A 93 -7.78 2.14 -12.98
C LYS A 93 -6.41 2.74 -13.29
N LEU A 94 -5.48 2.74 -12.33
CA LEU A 94 -4.10 3.22 -12.49
C LEU A 94 -3.37 2.48 -13.63
N ALA A 95 -3.44 1.14 -13.63
CA ALA A 95 -2.87 0.30 -14.68
C ALA A 95 -3.51 0.57 -16.04
N ARG A 96 -4.85 0.71 -16.11
CA ARG A 96 -5.55 1.07 -17.35
C ARG A 96 -5.14 2.45 -17.86
N THR A 97 -4.97 3.43 -16.97
CA THR A 97 -4.54 4.78 -17.38
C THR A 97 -3.24 4.70 -18.17
N TYR A 98 -2.24 3.96 -17.68
CA TYR A 98 -1.00 3.77 -18.43
C TYR A 98 -1.23 2.97 -19.72
N SER A 99 -1.88 1.81 -19.62
CA SER A 99 -2.04 0.87 -20.74
C SER A 99 -2.77 1.47 -21.95
N TYR A 100 -3.85 2.21 -21.71
CA TYR A 100 -4.65 2.84 -22.77
C TYR A 100 -4.00 4.11 -23.35
N ALA A 101 -3.21 4.83 -22.56
CA ALA A 101 -2.41 5.95 -23.07
C ALA A 101 -1.15 5.45 -23.82
N HIS A 102 -0.68 4.24 -23.52
CA HIS A 102 0.42 3.62 -24.25
C HIS A 102 -0.02 3.18 -25.65
N SER A 103 0.86 3.38 -26.64
CA SER A 103 0.53 3.20 -28.07
C SER A 103 0.07 1.79 -28.46
N TRP A 104 0.45 0.74 -27.72
CA TRP A 104 0.07 -0.64 -28.04
C TRP A 104 -0.15 -1.58 -26.85
N MET A 105 -0.07 -1.12 -25.60
CA MET A 105 -0.17 -2.02 -24.43
C MET A 105 -1.62 -2.53 -24.30
N HIS A 106 -2.60 -1.64 -24.38
CA HIS A 106 -4.03 -1.97 -24.33
C HIS A 106 -4.52 -2.95 -25.39
N LYS A 107 -3.76 -3.16 -26.47
CA LYS A 107 -4.08 -4.17 -27.50
C LYS A 107 -4.03 -5.59 -26.95
N GLY A 108 -3.35 -5.78 -25.82
CA GLY A 108 -3.32 -7.02 -25.04
C GLY A 108 -2.46 -8.13 -25.61
N TRP A 109 -2.36 -8.26 -26.93
CA TRP A 109 -1.52 -9.27 -27.58
C TRP A 109 -0.11 -8.73 -27.87
N ASN A 110 0.85 -9.06 -27.01
CA ASN A 110 2.25 -8.66 -27.14
C ASN A 110 3.16 -9.80 -26.67
N CYS A 111 4.34 -9.95 -27.29
CA CYS A 111 5.35 -10.92 -26.86
C CYS A 111 4.92 -12.41 -26.87
N GLY A 112 3.78 -12.74 -27.49
CA GLY A 112 3.18 -14.08 -27.41
C GLY A 112 2.24 -14.27 -26.22
N ASP A 113 2.09 -13.26 -25.37
CA ASP A 113 1.17 -13.22 -24.24
C ASP A 113 -0.11 -12.45 -24.60
N PHE A 114 -1.19 -12.75 -23.87
CA PHE A 114 -2.44 -12.01 -23.93
C PHE A 114 -2.84 -11.52 -22.55
N PHE A 115 -2.89 -10.19 -22.40
CA PHE A 115 -3.43 -9.52 -21.24
C PHE A 115 -4.61 -8.66 -21.66
N ASP A 116 -5.81 -9.00 -21.20
CA ASP A 116 -6.99 -8.20 -21.49
C ASP A 116 -6.78 -6.74 -21.04
N GLU A 117 -7.09 -5.79 -21.91
CA GLU A 117 -6.84 -4.36 -21.72
C GLU A 117 -5.36 -3.99 -21.43
N GLY A 118 -4.41 -4.89 -21.66
CA GLY A 118 -2.99 -4.67 -21.38
C GLY A 118 -2.65 -4.51 -19.89
N ILE A 119 -3.46 -5.06 -18.99
CA ILE A 119 -3.22 -5.02 -17.54
C ILE A 119 -3.25 -6.42 -16.93
N THR A 120 -2.59 -6.62 -15.78
CA THR A 120 -2.70 -7.87 -15.04
C THR A 120 -2.49 -7.68 -13.53
N ASN A 121 -3.20 -8.46 -12.71
CA ASN A 121 -2.81 -8.65 -11.32
C ASN A 121 -1.53 -9.51 -11.29
N GLY A 122 -0.54 -9.13 -10.50
CA GLY A 122 0.75 -9.81 -10.50
C GLY A 122 0.66 -11.27 -10.11
N ALA A 123 -0.04 -11.58 -9.01
CA ALA A 123 -0.24 -12.97 -8.59
C ALA A 123 -1.00 -13.80 -9.63
N SER A 124 -1.96 -13.21 -10.34
CA SER A 124 -2.70 -13.88 -11.41
C SER A 124 -1.83 -14.23 -12.62
N TRP A 125 -0.82 -13.40 -12.93
CA TRP A 125 0.14 -13.69 -13.99
C TRP A 125 1.17 -14.72 -13.52
N TYR A 126 1.92 -14.40 -12.47
CA TYR A 126 2.76 -15.33 -11.74
C TYR A 126 3.07 -14.81 -10.34
N SER A 127 2.95 -15.68 -9.34
CA SER A 127 3.27 -15.31 -7.96
C SER A 127 4.74 -14.95 -7.78
N LEU A 128 4.96 -13.76 -7.22
CA LEU A 128 6.25 -13.16 -6.91
C LEU A 128 6.22 -12.69 -5.45
N SER A 129 7.24 -13.04 -4.68
CA SER A 129 7.43 -12.51 -3.32
C SER A 129 8.70 -11.67 -3.24
N LYS A 130 8.82 -10.86 -2.19
CA LYS A 130 9.98 -9.98 -1.96
C LYS A 130 10.18 -8.94 -3.07
N GLY A 131 9.09 -8.54 -3.73
CA GLY A 131 9.06 -7.51 -4.75
C GLY A 131 8.92 -6.11 -4.18
N MET A 132 9.38 -5.10 -4.93
CA MET A 132 9.30 -3.69 -4.54
C MET A 132 7.87 -3.14 -4.57
N GLN A 133 7.06 -3.60 -5.53
CA GLN A 133 5.70 -3.13 -5.76
C GLN A 133 4.80 -3.36 -4.53
N ASP A 134 4.71 -4.61 -4.08
CA ASP A 134 3.92 -4.95 -2.89
C ASP A 134 4.53 -4.34 -1.62
N PHE A 135 5.86 -4.20 -1.56
CA PHE A 135 6.54 -3.58 -0.43
C PHE A 135 6.12 -2.11 -0.26
N ASN A 136 6.08 -1.31 -1.33
CA ASN A 136 5.62 0.07 -1.29
C ASN A 136 4.26 0.20 -0.61
N TYR A 137 3.28 -0.56 -1.11
CA TYR A 137 1.90 -0.51 -0.64
C TYR A 137 1.74 -1.01 0.80
N LEU A 138 2.54 -1.98 1.23
CA LEU A 138 2.42 -2.56 2.57
C LEU A 138 3.24 -1.82 3.64
N TYR A 139 4.32 -1.14 3.24
CA TYR A 139 5.25 -0.49 4.16
C TYR A 139 5.05 1.03 4.28
N SER A 140 4.55 1.67 3.23
CA SER A 140 4.43 3.13 3.13
C SER A 140 3.01 3.55 2.68
N ASN A 141 2.83 4.84 2.37
CA ASN A 141 1.61 5.35 1.72
C ASN A 141 1.59 5.14 0.19
N CYS A 142 2.68 4.65 -0.39
CA CYS A 142 2.91 4.68 -1.83
C CYS A 142 2.16 3.56 -2.58
N PHE A 143 1.38 3.95 -3.57
CA PHE A 143 0.72 3.04 -4.51
C PHE A 143 1.64 2.83 -5.71
N GLU A 144 2.25 1.65 -5.82
CA GLU A 144 3.15 1.31 -6.92
C GLU A 144 2.54 0.26 -7.86
N ILE A 145 2.74 0.46 -9.17
CA ILE A 145 2.53 -0.58 -10.20
C ILE A 145 3.86 -0.91 -10.90
N THR A 146 3.92 -2.05 -11.56
CA THR A 146 5.05 -2.48 -12.38
C THR A 146 4.67 -2.36 -13.85
N LEU A 147 5.47 -1.64 -14.63
CA LEU A 147 5.23 -1.41 -16.04
C LEU A 147 6.23 -2.22 -16.87
N GLU A 148 5.77 -3.29 -17.51
CA GLU A 148 6.54 -4.04 -18.49
C GLU A 148 6.39 -3.35 -19.85
N LEU A 149 7.48 -2.80 -20.39
CA LEU A 149 7.40 -1.84 -21.51
C LEU A 149 7.75 -2.42 -22.87
N SER A 150 8.54 -3.50 -22.91
CA SER A 150 9.06 -4.06 -24.15
C SER A 150 9.29 -5.57 -24.03
N CYS A 151 9.03 -6.31 -25.13
CA CYS A 151 9.36 -7.73 -25.19
C CYS A 151 10.88 -7.96 -25.14
N ASP A 152 11.63 -7.15 -25.88
CA ASP A 152 13.08 -7.14 -25.83
C ASP A 152 13.53 -6.38 -24.58
N LYS A 153 14.26 -7.06 -23.69
CA LYS A 153 14.81 -6.46 -22.47
C LYS A 153 15.93 -5.46 -22.77
N PHE A 154 16.58 -5.60 -23.92
CA PHE A 154 17.69 -4.76 -24.34
C PHE A 154 17.52 -4.42 -25.84
N PRO A 155 16.52 -3.60 -26.19
CA PRO A 155 16.26 -3.27 -27.58
C PRO A 155 17.45 -2.51 -28.20
N PRO A 156 17.67 -2.65 -29.52
CA PRO A 156 18.71 -1.90 -30.20
C PRO A 156 18.44 -0.39 -30.11
N ALA A 157 19.51 0.41 -30.09
CA ALA A 157 19.41 1.87 -29.96
C ALA A 157 18.50 2.54 -31.02
N SER A 158 18.39 1.93 -32.21
CA SER A 158 17.51 2.39 -33.29
C SER A 158 16.02 2.29 -32.96
N ALA A 159 15.62 1.46 -32.00
CA ALA A 159 14.22 1.32 -31.57
C ALA A 159 13.83 2.37 -30.50
N LEU A 160 14.81 2.95 -29.78
CA LEU A 160 14.55 3.86 -28.65
C LEU A 160 13.63 5.05 -28.98
N PRO A 161 13.75 5.72 -30.16
CA PRO A 161 12.83 6.80 -30.50
C PRO A 161 11.37 6.34 -30.60
N ARG A 162 11.15 5.12 -31.12
CA ARG A 162 9.81 4.53 -31.21
C ARG A 162 9.27 4.17 -29.83
N GLU A 163 10.10 3.57 -28.97
CA GLU A 163 9.71 3.23 -27.60
C GLU A 163 9.36 4.49 -26.79
N TRP A 164 10.17 5.55 -26.90
CA TRP A 164 9.88 6.83 -26.27
C TRP A 164 8.53 7.40 -26.73
N MET A 165 8.30 7.49 -28.04
CA MET A 165 7.04 8.01 -28.57
C MET A 165 5.84 7.13 -28.18
N GLY A 166 6.06 5.83 -27.99
CA GLY A 166 5.04 4.88 -27.53
C GLY A 166 4.61 5.10 -26.08
N ASN A 167 5.54 5.53 -25.22
CA ASN A 167 5.39 5.64 -23.76
C ASN A 167 5.18 7.07 -23.24
N ARG A 168 5.58 8.09 -24.00
CA ARG A 168 5.59 9.49 -23.54
C ARG A 168 4.26 9.94 -22.95
N GLU A 169 3.16 9.72 -23.67
CA GLU A 169 1.82 10.10 -23.19
C GLU A 169 1.45 9.31 -21.93
N ALA A 170 1.65 7.99 -21.95
CA ALA A 170 1.35 7.11 -20.82
C ALA A 170 2.08 7.49 -19.53
N LEU A 171 3.36 7.87 -19.63
CA LEU A 171 4.14 8.36 -18.49
C LEU A 171 3.53 9.62 -17.89
N VAL A 172 3.11 10.58 -18.71
CA VAL A 172 2.48 11.82 -18.25
C VAL A 172 1.10 11.54 -17.66
N SER A 173 0.23 10.81 -18.38
CA SER A 173 -1.12 10.48 -17.92
C SER A 173 -1.11 9.72 -16.59
N TYR A 174 -0.09 8.88 -16.36
CA TYR A 174 0.09 8.18 -15.09
C TYR A 174 0.52 9.09 -13.95
N LEU A 175 1.49 9.98 -14.19
CA LEU A 175 1.91 10.96 -13.18
C LEU A 175 0.75 11.86 -12.75
N GLU A 176 -0.12 12.26 -13.68
CA GLU A 176 -1.31 13.06 -13.39
C GLU A 176 -2.30 12.36 -12.44
N GLN A 177 -2.29 11.02 -12.36
CA GLN A 177 -3.18 10.28 -11.45
C GLN A 177 -2.91 10.57 -9.97
N VAL A 178 -1.72 11.08 -9.62
CA VAL A 178 -1.39 11.45 -8.23
C VAL A 178 -2.26 12.60 -7.71
N HIS A 179 -2.92 13.34 -8.62
CA HIS A 179 -3.76 14.48 -8.29
C HIS A 179 -5.24 14.15 -8.11
N HIS A 180 -5.62 12.87 -8.01
CA HIS A 180 -7.01 12.43 -7.79
C HIS A 180 -7.26 11.95 -6.36
N GLY A 181 -8.53 11.85 -5.97
CA GLY A 181 -8.94 11.38 -4.65
C GLY A 181 -9.18 12.51 -3.65
N ILE A 182 -8.58 12.40 -2.47
CA ILE A 182 -8.64 13.44 -1.42
C ILE A 182 -7.24 13.76 -0.92
N LYS A 183 -7.05 15.00 -0.45
CA LYS A 183 -5.84 15.45 0.23
C LYS A 183 -6.20 16.46 1.31
N GLY A 184 -5.32 16.69 2.26
CA GLY A 184 -5.58 17.72 3.27
C GLY A 184 -4.57 17.68 4.40
N MET A 185 -4.99 18.26 5.52
CA MET A 185 -4.18 18.40 6.72
C MET A 185 -4.97 17.89 7.91
N VAL A 186 -4.29 17.27 8.86
CA VAL A 186 -4.85 16.93 10.17
C VAL A 186 -4.27 17.88 11.20
N TYR A 187 -5.14 18.52 11.98
CA TYR A 187 -4.78 19.48 13.01
C TYR A 187 -5.28 19.03 14.39
N ASP A 188 -4.61 19.48 15.44
CA ASP A 188 -5.14 19.46 16.81
C ASP A 188 -6.12 20.64 17.05
N GLU A 189 -6.68 20.68 18.25
CA GLU A 189 -7.59 21.74 18.72
C GLU A 189 -6.95 23.14 18.83
N ASN A 190 -5.61 23.23 18.75
CA ASN A 190 -4.85 24.48 18.74
C ASN A 190 -4.36 24.87 17.33
N ASN A 191 -4.82 24.17 16.29
CA ASN A 191 -4.38 24.31 14.89
C ASN A 191 -2.92 23.93 14.61
N ASN A 192 -2.28 23.13 15.48
CA ASN A 192 -0.98 22.55 15.17
C ASN A 192 -1.17 21.34 14.25
N PRO A 193 -0.33 21.17 13.20
CA PRO A 193 -0.38 19.98 12.36
C PRO A 193 -0.02 18.72 13.15
N LEU A 194 -0.72 17.62 12.86
CA LEU A 194 -0.51 16.32 13.48
C LEU A 194 0.12 15.34 12.49
N GLY A 195 1.40 15.06 12.67
CA GLY A 195 2.10 14.01 11.94
C GLY A 195 1.73 12.60 12.44
N ASN A 196 1.88 11.60 11.56
CA ASN A 196 1.51 10.21 11.80
C ASN A 196 0.04 9.97 12.25
N ALA A 197 -0.88 10.88 11.93
CA ALA A 197 -2.31 10.60 12.04
C ALA A 197 -2.74 9.62 10.94
N GLU A 198 -3.65 8.71 11.26
CA GLU A 198 -4.20 7.70 10.35
C GLU A 198 -5.46 8.24 9.67
N ILE A 199 -5.59 8.00 8.36
CA ILE A 199 -6.73 8.34 7.53
C ILE A 199 -7.30 7.03 6.97
N SER A 200 -8.46 6.64 7.49
CA SER A 200 -9.18 5.44 7.10
C SER A 200 -10.40 5.77 6.23
N VAL A 201 -10.68 4.92 5.26
CA VAL A 201 -11.83 5.06 4.36
C VAL A 201 -12.77 3.88 4.56
N ALA A 202 -14.03 4.16 4.90
CA ALA A 202 -15.01 3.11 5.13
C ALA A 202 -15.14 2.19 3.92
N GLY A 203 -14.94 0.88 4.14
CA GLY A 203 -14.99 -0.15 3.09
C GLY A 203 -13.65 -0.43 2.38
N ALA A 204 -12.59 0.33 2.67
CA ALA A 204 -11.22 0.03 2.21
C ALA A 204 -10.37 -0.39 3.41
N ASN A 205 -9.99 -1.67 3.49
CA ASN A 205 -9.12 -2.16 4.56
C ASN A 205 -7.63 -1.93 4.25
N HIS A 206 -7.28 -0.66 4.11
CA HIS A 206 -5.92 -0.18 3.93
C HIS A 206 -5.94 1.32 4.21
N ASP A 207 -5.28 1.77 5.27
CA ASP A 207 -5.28 3.18 5.69
C ASP A 207 -4.00 3.88 5.22
N VAL A 208 -4.02 5.22 5.14
CA VAL A 208 -2.81 6.03 4.92
C VAL A 208 -2.49 6.88 6.15
N THR A 209 -1.29 7.41 6.23
CA THR A 209 -0.85 8.31 7.30
C THR A 209 -0.55 9.70 6.78
N THR A 210 -0.66 10.71 7.65
CA THR A 210 -0.11 12.03 7.39
C THR A 210 1.42 12.01 7.43
N GLY A 211 2.05 12.86 6.61
CA GLY A 211 3.46 13.20 6.72
C GLY A 211 3.82 13.93 8.02
N VAL A 212 5.09 14.28 8.18
CA VAL A 212 5.60 14.94 9.40
C VAL A 212 4.95 16.30 9.65
N ASP A 213 4.53 16.99 8.59
CA ASP A 213 3.88 18.30 8.63
C ASP A 213 2.35 18.18 8.69
N GLY A 214 1.80 16.98 8.90
CA GLY A 214 0.38 16.72 9.07
C GLY A 214 -0.45 16.69 7.78
N ASP A 215 0.19 16.80 6.62
CA ASP A 215 -0.43 16.66 5.30
C ASP A 215 -0.66 15.19 4.94
N TYR A 216 -1.76 14.89 4.26
CA TYR A 216 -2.04 13.54 3.77
C TYR A 216 -2.61 13.55 2.36
N PHE A 217 -2.49 12.41 1.69
CA PHE A 217 -3.03 12.15 0.36
C PHE A 217 -3.63 10.75 0.35
N ARG A 218 -4.85 10.63 -0.17
CA ARG A 218 -5.51 9.35 -0.37
C ARG A 218 -6.12 9.31 -1.76
N LEU A 219 -5.48 8.53 -2.62
CA LEU A 219 -6.01 8.24 -3.96
C LEU A 219 -7.34 7.47 -3.82
N LEU A 220 -8.37 7.96 -4.50
CA LEU A 220 -9.70 7.35 -4.53
C LEU A 220 -10.30 7.54 -5.92
N LEU A 221 -11.12 6.58 -6.32
CA LEU A 221 -11.96 6.73 -7.50
C LEU A 221 -13.11 7.70 -7.22
N PRO A 222 -13.80 8.20 -8.25
CA PRO A 222 -15.02 8.98 -8.06
C PRO A 222 -16.07 8.18 -7.26
N GLY A 223 -16.65 8.82 -6.25
CA GLY A 223 -17.54 8.16 -5.31
C GLY A 223 -17.78 9.00 -4.06
N THR A 224 -18.71 8.55 -3.21
CA THR A 224 -18.94 9.17 -1.90
C THR A 224 -18.40 8.24 -0.81
N TYR A 225 -17.59 8.81 0.07
CA TYR A 225 -16.84 8.07 1.08
C TYR A 225 -17.06 8.68 2.46
N THR A 226 -17.11 7.82 3.48
CA THR A 226 -16.93 8.23 4.87
C THR A 226 -15.47 8.02 5.23
N VAL A 227 -14.80 9.10 5.60
CA VAL A 227 -13.36 9.14 5.89
C VAL A 227 -13.17 9.49 7.35
N THR A 228 -12.34 8.74 8.07
CA THR A 228 -12.07 8.98 9.49
C THR A 228 -10.59 9.28 9.69
N ALA A 229 -10.30 10.39 10.34
CA ALA A 229 -8.97 10.69 10.85
C ALA A 229 -8.85 10.29 12.33
N SER A 230 -7.76 9.65 12.69
CA SER A 230 -7.44 9.24 14.06
C SER A 230 -5.97 9.45 14.39
N ALA A 231 -5.69 9.80 15.64
CA ALA A 231 -4.32 9.91 16.14
C ALA A 231 -4.27 9.47 17.61
N PRO A 232 -3.16 8.87 18.09
CA PRO A 232 -3.00 8.51 19.50
C PRO A 232 -3.22 9.71 20.42
N GLY A 233 -4.10 9.56 21.42
CA GLY A 233 -4.43 10.63 22.36
C GLY A 233 -5.52 11.59 21.89
N TYR A 234 -6.11 11.38 20.72
CA TYR A 234 -7.22 12.18 20.17
C TYR A 234 -8.48 11.34 19.98
N VAL A 235 -9.64 12.00 19.97
CA VAL A 235 -10.92 11.40 19.57
C VAL A 235 -10.96 11.34 18.04
N PRO A 236 -11.20 10.16 17.43
CA PRO A 236 -11.36 10.05 15.98
C PRO A 236 -12.50 10.93 15.46
N TYR A 237 -12.34 11.48 14.26
CA TYR A 237 -13.36 12.30 13.61
C TYR A 237 -13.64 11.79 12.20
N SER A 238 -14.92 11.56 11.90
CA SER A 238 -15.40 11.11 10.60
C SER A 238 -16.07 12.25 9.82
N SER A 239 -15.81 12.31 8.53
CA SER A 239 -16.46 13.22 7.59
C SER A 239 -16.87 12.47 6.32
N THR A 240 -17.96 12.91 5.68
CA THR A 240 -18.38 12.38 4.38
C THR A 240 -17.92 13.33 3.29
N VAL A 241 -17.33 12.78 2.22
CA VAL A 241 -16.81 13.53 1.07
C VAL A 241 -17.22 12.85 -0.23
N THR A 242 -17.55 13.65 -1.24
CA THR A 242 -17.82 13.17 -2.60
C THR A 242 -16.64 13.55 -3.49
N VAL A 243 -15.93 12.53 -3.98
CA VAL A 243 -14.81 12.63 -4.91
C VAL A 243 -15.35 12.62 -6.34
N GLY A 244 -14.96 13.61 -7.13
CA GLY A 244 -15.27 13.70 -8.57
C GLY A 244 -14.18 13.08 -9.46
N PRO A 245 -14.36 13.10 -10.79
CA PRO A 245 -13.35 12.61 -11.75
C PRO A 245 -12.19 13.58 -12.02
N ALA A 246 -12.24 14.78 -11.43
CA ALA A 246 -11.24 15.84 -11.62
C ALA A 246 -10.21 15.82 -10.46
N GLU A 247 -9.67 16.99 -10.13
CA GLU A 247 -8.67 17.16 -9.07
C GLU A 247 -9.15 16.67 -7.69
N ALA A 248 -8.18 16.29 -6.86
CA ALA A 248 -8.39 15.82 -5.51
C ALA A 248 -9.11 16.85 -4.64
N ILE A 249 -10.11 16.39 -3.90
CA ILE A 249 -10.85 17.24 -2.97
C ILE A 249 -10.01 17.52 -1.72
N GLN A 250 -9.95 18.79 -1.34
CA GLN A 250 -9.31 19.20 -0.11
C GLN A 250 -10.23 18.92 1.09
N LEU A 251 -9.79 18.07 2.02
CA LEU A 251 -10.53 17.66 3.21
C LEU A 251 -9.62 17.77 4.44
N HIS A 252 -9.87 18.75 5.30
CA HIS A 252 -9.13 18.90 6.55
C HIS A 252 -9.82 18.21 7.72
N PHE A 253 -9.03 17.80 8.69
CA PHE A 253 -9.50 17.20 9.93
C PHE A 253 -8.98 18.01 11.13
N TYR A 254 -9.85 18.20 12.13
CA TYR A 254 -9.52 18.89 13.37
C TYR A 254 -9.87 17.97 14.54
N LEU A 255 -8.85 17.35 15.13
CA LEU A 255 -8.99 16.35 16.18
C LEU A 255 -8.97 17.01 17.55
N LYS A 256 -9.85 16.53 18.44
CA LYS A 256 -9.91 16.97 19.84
C LYS A 256 -9.18 15.98 20.73
N THR A 257 -8.52 16.47 21.77
CA THR A 257 -7.84 15.63 22.74
C THR A 257 -8.82 14.67 23.40
N ALA A 258 -8.40 13.41 23.54
CA ALA A 258 -9.20 12.41 24.23
C ALA A 258 -9.25 12.75 25.74
N PRO A 259 -10.40 12.58 26.41
CA PRO A 259 -10.48 12.75 27.85
C PRO A 259 -9.45 11.87 28.54
N LYS A 260 -8.64 12.44 29.44
CA LYS A 260 -7.72 11.65 30.28
C LYS A 260 -8.55 10.62 31.05
N GLN A 261 -8.38 9.33 30.73
CA GLN A 261 -8.89 8.28 31.61
C GLN A 261 -8.18 8.45 32.94
N ASN A 262 -8.92 8.94 33.95
CA ASN A 262 -8.44 8.95 35.32
C ASN A 262 -8.25 7.50 35.76
N LEU A 263 -7.01 7.00 35.69
CA LEU A 263 -6.54 5.83 36.45
C LEU A 263 -6.50 6.21 37.94
N LYS A 264 -7.66 6.54 38.51
CA LYS A 264 -7.92 6.65 39.95
C LYS A 264 -9.06 5.72 40.34
N ALA A 265 -9.04 4.49 39.84
CA ALA A 265 -9.66 3.38 40.56
C ALA A 265 -8.59 2.85 41.52
N LYS A 266 -8.62 3.33 42.77
CA LYS A 266 -7.87 2.72 43.88
C LYS A 266 -8.18 1.21 43.90
N PRO A 267 -7.20 0.31 44.10
CA PRO A 267 -7.53 -1.07 44.42
C PRO A 267 -8.23 -1.03 45.77
N HIS A 268 -9.52 -1.39 45.79
CA HIS A 268 -10.22 -1.63 47.03
C HIS A 268 -9.55 -2.83 47.69
N ASN A 269 -8.81 -2.56 48.76
CA ASN A 269 -8.10 -3.55 49.55
C ASN A 269 -9.12 -4.40 50.32
N GLY A 270 -9.68 -5.41 49.65
CA GLY A 270 -10.56 -6.41 50.23
C GLY A 270 -9.74 -7.63 50.64
N LYS A 271 -9.27 -7.64 51.90
CA LYS A 271 -8.73 -8.84 52.54
C LYS A 271 -9.74 -9.99 52.41
N LYS A 272 -9.39 -11.03 51.64
CA LYS A 272 -9.88 -12.39 51.88
C LYS A 272 -8.71 -13.36 51.82
N ASN A 273 -8.37 -13.85 53.01
CA ASN A 273 -7.53 -15.02 53.20
C ASN A 273 -8.16 -16.22 52.48
N HIS A 274 -7.44 -16.82 51.54
CA HIS A 274 -7.54 -18.25 51.31
C HIS A 274 -6.15 -18.82 51.00
N SER A 275 -5.69 -19.63 51.95
CA SER A 275 -4.58 -20.55 51.85
C SER A 275 -4.72 -21.46 50.63
N SER A 276 -3.70 -21.54 49.79
CA SER A 276 -3.54 -22.60 48.79
C SER A 276 -2.19 -23.30 49.04
N PRO A 277 -2.16 -24.64 49.14
CA PRO A 277 -0.92 -25.37 49.38
C PRO A 277 -0.09 -25.52 48.10
N LYS A 278 1.24 -25.44 48.26
CA LYS A 278 2.25 -25.75 47.25
C LYS A 278 2.27 -27.26 46.92
N ALA A 279 2.32 -27.61 45.63
CA ALA A 279 3.01 -28.79 45.08
C ALA A 279 3.16 -28.63 43.53
N PRO A 280 4.01 -29.40 42.83
CA PRO A 280 5.19 -28.83 42.17
C PRO A 280 5.21 -28.92 40.64
N LEU A 281 6.15 -28.17 40.05
CA LEU A 281 6.62 -28.28 38.68
C LEU A 281 6.98 -29.72 38.30
N LYS A 282 6.45 -30.18 37.16
CA LYS A 282 7.15 -30.96 36.12
C LYS A 282 6.17 -31.27 34.98
N LEU A 283 6.55 -30.93 33.74
CA LEU A 283 6.53 -31.82 32.57
C LEU A 283 7.06 -31.06 31.35
N GLY A 284 8.01 -31.69 30.67
CA GLY A 284 8.72 -31.19 29.49
C GLY A 284 7.99 -31.46 28.16
N PRO A 285 8.71 -31.74 27.06
CA PRO A 285 8.60 -30.94 25.85
C PRO A 285 7.66 -31.53 24.79
N ARG A 286 7.07 -30.63 23.99
CA ARG A 286 6.76 -30.81 22.57
C ARG A 286 6.99 -29.48 21.86
#